data_AF-A0A7Y9G5R8-F1
#
_entry.id   AF-A0A7Y9G5R8-F1
#
_cell.length_a   1.000
_cell.length_b   1.000
_cell.length_c   1.000
_cell.angle_alpha   90.00
_cell.angle_beta   90.00
_cell.angle_gamma   90.00
#
_symmetry.space_group_name_H-M   'P 1'
#
loop_
_entity.id
_entity.type
_entity.pdbx_description
1 polymer ?
#
loop_
_entity_poly.entity_id
_entity_poly.type
_entity_poly.pdbx_seq_one_letter_code
_entity_poly.pdbx_strand_id
1 'polypeptide(L)'
;MLEIMVKWFAGSGARGCSGFDAGAGANLYPALAMLPFCDKITLLEFSLRNVEYLRRQVARLDASWAPFWKVVRRHADVGDFAWAR
;
A
#
# COMPACT_ATOMS: atom_id res chain seq x y z
N MET A 1 -2.71 3.36 -13.12
CA MET A 1 -1.71 3.97 -12.22
C MET A 1 -1.15 2.96 -11.23
N LEU A 2 -1.97 2.31 -10.39
CA LEU A 2 -1.52 1.28 -9.44
C LEU A 2 -0.62 0.20 -10.06
N GLU A 3 -1.05 -0.42 -11.17
CA GLU A 3 -0.29 -1.48 -11.84
C GLU A 3 1.11 -1.02 -12.29
N ILE A 4 1.24 0.23 -12.77
CA ILE A 4 2.51 0.82 -13.17
C ILE A 4 3.45 0.91 -11.96
N MET A 5 2.93 1.35 -10.81
CA MET A 5 3.73 1.45 -9.58
C MET A 5 4.21 0.09 -9.10
N VAL A 6 3.32 -0.91 -9.07
CA VAL A 6 3.69 -2.28 -8.64
C VAL A 6 4.76 -2.87 -9.56
N LYS A 7 4.61 -2.71 -10.88
CA LYS A 7 5.62 -3.16 -11.86
C LYS A 7 6.94 -2.42 -11.69
N TRP A 8 6.91 -1.12 -11.42
CA TRP A 8 8.12 -0.33 -11.18
C TRP A 8 8.88 -0.82 -9.93
N PHE A 9 8.17 -1.03 -8.81
CA PHE A 9 8.80 -1.57 -7.59
C PHE A 9 9.30 -3.01 -7.77
N ALA A 10 8.55 -3.85 -8.49
CA ALA A 10 9.00 -5.20 -8.80
C ALA A 10 10.27 -5.19 -9.65
N GLY A 11 10.37 -4.29 -10.63
CA GLY A 11 11.53 -4.13 -11.50
C GLY A 11 12.74 -3.45 -10.84
N SER A 12 12.54 -2.71 -9.74
CA SER A 12 13.65 -2.02 -9.05
C SER A 12 14.45 -2.93 -8.12
N GLY A 13 13.95 -4.15 -7.84
CA GLY A 13 14.57 -5.07 -6.89
C GLY A 13 14.39 -4.67 -5.41
N ALA A 14 13.53 -3.68 -5.12
CA ALA A 14 13.26 -3.23 -3.76
C ALA A 14 12.67 -4.35 -2.90
N ARG A 15 13.31 -4.64 -1.77
CA ARG A 15 12.83 -5.58 -0.73
C ARG A 15 13.25 -5.09 0.66
N GLY A 16 12.40 -5.30 1.66
CA GLY A 16 12.67 -4.90 3.04
C GLY A 16 12.85 -3.39 3.25
N CYS A 17 12.25 -2.57 2.38
CA CYS A 17 12.43 -1.12 2.42
C CYS A 17 11.48 -0.45 3.44
N SER A 18 11.77 0.80 3.79
CA SER A 18 10.79 1.67 4.48
C SER A 18 10.17 2.63 3.47
N GLY A 19 8.87 2.51 3.24
CA GLY A 19 8.08 3.35 2.34
C GLY A 19 7.59 4.62 3.02
N PHE A 20 7.43 5.67 2.25
CA PHE A 20 6.90 6.96 2.69
C PHE A 20 5.93 7.51 1.64
N ASP A 21 4.70 7.82 2.05
CA ASP A 21 3.68 8.44 1.21
C ASP A 21 3.35 9.83 1.77
N ALA A 22 3.74 10.87 1.02
CA ALA A 22 3.62 12.26 1.43
C ALA A 22 2.37 12.89 0.81
N GLY A 23 1.38 13.23 1.64
CA GLY A 23 0.10 13.75 1.18
C GLY A 23 -0.84 12.64 0.70
N ALA A 24 -0.92 11.55 1.45
CA ALA A 24 -1.73 10.37 1.09
C ALA A 24 -3.23 10.70 0.88
N GLY A 25 -3.70 11.79 1.50
CA GLY A 25 -5.12 12.17 1.44
C GLY A 25 -6.03 11.05 1.97
N ALA A 26 -7.21 10.90 1.37
CA ALA A 26 -8.12 9.79 1.66
C ALA A 26 -7.91 8.60 0.71
N ASN A 27 -6.66 8.27 0.39
CA ASN A 27 -6.34 7.26 -0.62
C ASN A 27 -5.19 6.36 -0.17
N LEU A 28 -5.33 5.06 -0.45
CA LEU A 28 -4.36 4.04 -0.03
C LEU A 28 -3.70 3.30 -1.19
N TYR A 29 -4.10 3.52 -2.44
CA TYR A 29 -3.50 2.72 -3.53
C TYR A 29 -1.97 2.84 -3.63
N PRO A 30 -1.32 4.02 -3.38
CA PRO A 30 0.15 4.11 -3.39
C PRO A 30 0.78 3.24 -2.30
N ALA A 31 0.21 3.30 -1.09
CA ALA A 31 0.63 2.46 0.03
C ALA A 31 0.44 0.96 -0.28
N LEU A 32 -0.70 0.58 -0.87
CA LEU A 32 -0.97 -0.80 -1.30
C LEU A 32 0.07 -1.28 -2.33
N ALA A 33 0.53 -0.40 -3.22
CA ALA A 33 1.56 -0.73 -4.20
C ALA A 33 2.93 -1.02 -3.55
N MET A 34 3.23 -0.37 -2.43
CA MET A 34 4.49 -0.51 -1.71
C MET A 34 4.50 -1.70 -0.74
N LEU A 35 3.34 -2.13 -0.24
CA LEU A 35 3.23 -3.21 0.76
C LEU A 35 4.04 -4.47 0.43
N PRO A 36 4.09 -4.96 -0.82
CA PRO A 36 4.92 -6.11 -1.17
C PRO A 36 6.43 -5.98 -0.93
N PHE A 37 6.92 -4.74 -0.90
CA PHE A 37 8.34 -4.41 -1.04
C PHE A 37 8.88 -3.71 0.22
N CYS A 38 7.98 -3.24 1.10
CA CYS A 38 8.31 -2.50 2.29
C CYS A 38 7.88 -3.22 3.56
N ASP A 39 8.76 -3.28 4.56
CA ASP A 39 8.43 -3.80 5.90
C ASP A 39 7.60 -2.79 6.70
N LYS A 40 7.74 -1.51 6.37
CA LYS A 40 7.03 -0.40 7.01
C LYS A 40 6.68 0.66 5.98
N ILE A 41 5.47 1.20 6.09
CA ILE A 41 5.03 2.36 5.30
C ILE A 41 4.57 3.45 6.27
N THR A 42 5.07 4.66 6.08
CA THR A 42 4.62 5.84 6.81
C THR A 42 3.76 6.70 5.88
N LEU A 43 2.52 6.97 6.28
CA LEU A 43 1.63 7.91 5.59
C LEU A 43 1.69 9.25 6.30
N LEU A 44 2.09 10.30 5.60
CA LEU A 44 2.05 11.68 6.07
C LEU A 44 0.85 12.36 5.43
N GLU A 45 0.02 13.00 6.24
CA GLU A 45 -1.15 13.73 5.76
C GLU A 45 -1.47 14.93 6.65
N PHE A 46 -1.84 16.06 6.01
CA PHE A 46 -2.09 17.32 6.71
C PHE A 46 -3.52 17.41 7.26
N SER A 47 -4.51 16.94 6.51
CA SER A 47 -5.92 17.04 6.91
C SER A 47 -6.24 16.06 8.03
N LEU A 48 -6.70 16.56 9.18
CA LEU A 48 -7.16 15.73 10.30
C LEU A 48 -8.23 14.71 9.89
N ARG A 49 -9.18 15.11 9.03
CA ARG A 49 -10.23 14.23 8.51
C ARG A 49 -9.63 13.06 7.71
N ASN A 50 -8.61 13.33 6.90
CA ASN A 50 -7.94 12.30 6.11
C ASN A 50 -7.10 11.39 7.01
N VAL A 51 -6.41 11.95 8.00
CA VAL A 51 -5.68 11.16 9.02
C VAL A 51 -6.62 10.21 9.75
N GLU A 52 -7.79 10.66 10.19
CA GLU A 52 -8.80 9.81 10.83
C GLU A 52 -9.31 8.71 9.89
N TYR A 53 -9.57 9.05 8.63
CA TYR A 53 -9.94 8.08 7.62
C TYR A 53 -8.86 7.00 7.46
N LEU A 54 -7.60 7.41 7.23
CA LEU A 54 -6.46 6.51 7.07
C LEU A 54 -6.26 5.60 8.29
N ARG A 55 -6.38 6.14 9.51
CA ARG A 55 -6.30 5.35 10.75
C ARG A 55 -7.37 4.24 10.80
N ARG A 56 -8.60 4.52 10.37
CA ARG A 56 -9.66 3.49 10.30
C ARG A 56 -9.33 2.43 9.25
N GLN A 57 -8.86 2.83 8.08
CA GLN A 57 -8.50 1.89 7.02
C GLN A 57 -7.31 1.00 7.39
N VAL A 58 -6.32 1.52 8.10
CA VAL A 58 -5.16 0.73 8.57
C VAL A 58 -5.59 -0.29 9.62
N ALA A 59 -6.53 0.07 10.51
CA ALA A 59 -7.07 -0.87 11.49
C ALA A 59 -7.94 -1.96 10.85
N ARG A 60 -8.74 -1.59 9.84
CA ARG A 60 -9.54 -2.54 9.05
C ARG A 60 -9.79 -1.96 7.67
N LEU A 61 -9.20 -2.58 6.65
CA LEU A 61 -9.32 -2.15 5.26
C LEU A 61 -10.78 -2.31 4.80
N ASP A 62 -11.37 -1.25 4.25
CA ASP A 62 -12.70 -1.37 3.65
C ASP A 62 -12.68 -2.30 2.42
N ALA A 63 -13.80 -2.98 2.19
CA ALA A 63 -13.94 -3.91 1.06
C ALA A 63 -13.74 -3.25 -0.32
N SER A 64 -13.90 -1.92 -0.41
CA SER A 64 -13.63 -1.12 -1.62
C SER A 64 -12.17 -1.21 -2.08
N TRP A 65 -11.24 -1.57 -1.20
CA TRP A 65 -9.82 -1.76 -1.53
C TRP A 65 -9.50 -3.15 -2.08
N ALA A 66 -10.40 -4.13 -1.93
CA ALA A 66 -10.16 -5.51 -2.37
C ALA A 66 -9.83 -5.65 -3.87
N PRO A 67 -10.47 -4.91 -4.80
CA PRO A 67 -10.08 -4.95 -6.22
C PRO A 67 -8.63 -4.51 -6.46
N PHE A 68 -8.16 -3.49 -5.73
CA PHE A 68 -6.78 -3.00 -5.85
C PHE A 68 -5.78 -4.02 -5.31
N TRP A 69 -6.11 -4.67 -4.20
CA TRP A 69 -5.28 -5.74 -3.65
C TRP A 69 -5.10 -6.93 -4.62
N LYS A 70 -6.15 -7.27 -5.38
CA LYS A 70 -6.04 -8.30 -6.43
C LYS A 70 -5.02 -7.91 -7.52
N VAL A 71 -4.94 -6.64 -7.88
CA VAL A 71 -3.94 -6.14 -8.84
C VAL A 71 -2.53 -6.27 -8.26
N VAL A 72 -2.33 -5.85 -7.02
CA VAL A 72 -1.02 -5.94 -6.34
C VAL A 72 -0.51 -7.39 -6.33
N ARG A 73 -1.35 -8.35 -5.91
CA ARG A 73 -1.00 -9.78 -5.87
C ARG A 73 -0.69 -10.41 -7.23
N ARG A 74 -1.17 -9.83 -8.33
CA ARG A 74 -0.90 -10.35 -9.68
C ARG A 74 0.50 -9.98 -10.18
N HIS A 75 1.07 -8.87 -9.70
CA HIS A 75 2.25 -8.26 -10.31
C HIS A 75 3.46 -8.20 -9.40
N ALA A 76 3.25 -8.18 -8.09
CA ALA A 76 4.30 -8.53 -7.17
C ALA A 76 4.33 -10.07 -7.13
N ASP A 77 5.45 -10.70 -7.48
CA ASP A 77 5.67 -12.14 -7.29
C ASP A 77 5.80 -12.43 -5.79
N VAL A 78 4.71 -12.18 -5.08
CA VAL A 78 4.64 -12.23 -3.64
C VAL A 78 4.11 -13.58 -3.23
N GLY A 79 5.04 -14.42 -2.79
CA GLY A 79 4.72 -15.55 -1.94
C GLY A 79 3.84 -15.11 -0.77
N ASP A 80 2.98 -16.03 -0.32
CA ASP A 80 2.00 -15.81 0.74
C ASP A 80 2.58 -15.01 1.92
N PHE A 81 2.12 -13.77 2.08
CA PHE A 81 2.52 -12.93 3.20
C PHE A 81 1.93 -13.48 4.50
N ALA A 82 2.81 -13.95 5.38
CA ALA A 82 2.46 -14.48 6.69
C ALA A 82 1.77 -13.46 7.62
N TRP A 83 1.78 -12.15 7.30
CA TRP A 83 1.13 -11.10 8.09
C TRP A 83 -0.33 -10.83 7.71
N ALA A 84 -0.81 -11.37 6.57
CA ALA A 84 -2.19 -11.18 6.10
C ALA A 84 -3.18 -12.23 6.64
N ARG A 85 -2.81 -12.95 7.71
CA ARG A 85 -3.66 -13.88 8.46
C ARG A 85 -4.09 -13.26 9.77
#